data_AF-A0A117S306-F1
#
_entry.id   AF-A0A117S306-F1
#
_cell.length_a   1.000
_cell.length_b   1.000
_cell.length_c   1.000
_cell.angle_alpha   90.00
_cell.angle_beta   90.00
_cell.angle_gamma   90.00
#
_symmetry.space_group_name_H-M   'P 1'
#
loop_
_entity.id
_entity.type
_entity.pdbx_description
1 polymer ?
#
loop_
_entity_poly.entity_id
_entity_poly.type
_entity_poly.pdbx_seq_one_letter_code
_entity_poly.pdbx_strand_id
1 'polypeptide(L)' 'MEVTLADLLLSNFLKNATVLAGEKGLSKKVTSVTVLDSPDAHQYLRGGELVITTAYSILDDEDMQSRFLYFKSIR' A
#
# COMPACT_ATOMS: atom_id res chain seq x y z
N MET A 1 -21.22 -2.37 1.93
CA MET A 1 -20.67 -1.00 2.05
C MET A 1 -19.27 -1.09 1.45
N GLU A 2 -19.01 -0.39 0.35
CA GLU A 2 -17.71 -0.46 -0.32
C GLU A 2 -16.84 0.67 0.22
N VAL A 3 -15.65 0.36 0.71
CA VAL A 3 -14.71 1.32 1.28
C VAL A 3 -13.57 1.54 0.29
N THR A 4 -13.31 2.78 -0.08
CA THR A 4 -12.17 3.15 -0.93
C THR A 4 -10.94 3.48 -0.09
N LEU A 5 -9.77 3.53 -0.73
CA LEU A 5 -8.55 3.97 -0.06
C LEU A 5 -8.67 5.44 0.41
N ALA A 6 -9.34 6.30 -0.37
CA ALA A 6 -9.63 7.67 0.02
C ALA A 6 -10.45 7.74 1.33
N ASP A 7 -11.48 6.91 1.46
CA ASP A 7 -12.31 6.87 2.67
C ASP A 7 -11.50 6.47 3.91
N LEU A 8 -10.54 5.55 3.75
CA LEU A 8 -9.65 5.12 4.82
C LEU A 8 -8.69 6.22 5.24
N LEU A 9 -8.12 6.99 4.30
CA LEU A 9 -7.23 8.12 4.62
C LEU A 9 -7.96 9.24 5.38
N LEU A 10 -9.26 9.40 5.18
CA LEU A 10 -10.10 10.35 5.93
C LEU A 10 -10.46 9.86 7.34
N SER A 11 -10.19 8.61 7.67
CA SER A 11 -10.49 8.03 8.98
C SER A 11 -9.58 8.57 10.08
N ASN A 12 -10.03 8.49 11.34
CA ASN A 12 -9.25 8.95 12.49
C ASN A 12 -7.90 8.24 12.67
N PHE A 13 -7.74 7.02 12.17
CA PHE A 13 -6.53 6.22 12.34
C PHE A 13 -5.49 6.44 11.23
N LEU A 14 -5.89 6.96 10.06
CA LEU A 14 -4.98 7.32 8.97
C LEU A 14 -4.97 8.81 8.62
N LYS A 15 -5.69 9.67 9.36
CA LYS A 15 -5.77 11.12 9.10
C LYS A 15 -4.41 11.85 9.02
N ASN A 16 -3.37 11.27 9.59
CA ASN A 16 -2.00 11.82 9.58
C ASN A 16 -1.11 11.15 8.51
N ALA A 17 -1.63 10.19 7.75
CA ALA A 17 -0.90 9.55 6.68
C ALA A 17 -0.80 10.51 5.48
N THR A 18 0.34 10.49 4.80
CA THR A 18 0.58 11.27 3.59
C THR A 18 0.75 10.35 2.40
N VAL A 19 0.11 10.69 1.29
CA VAL A 19 0.26 9.96 0.03
C VAL A 19 1.55 10.44 -0.65
N LEU A 20 2.55 9.57 -0.72
CA LEU A 20 3.83 9.88 -1.36
C LEU A 20 3.82 9.62 -2.87
N ALA A 21 2.99 8.67 -3.32
CA ALA A 21 2.83 8.32 -4.72
C ALA A 21 1.48 7.62 -4.96
N GLY A 22 1.10 7.45 -6.22
CA GLY A 22 -0.04 6.61 -6.59
C GLY A 22 -1.42 7.23 -6.35
N GLU A 23 -1.56 8.56 -6.32
CA GLU A 23 -2.84 9.27 -6.10
C GLU A 23 -3.99 8.78 -6.99
N LYS A 24 -3.68 8.32 -8.22
CA LYS A 24 -4.66 7.74 -9.16
C LYS A 24 -5.34 6.47 -8.61
N GLY A 25 -4.76 5.83 -7.59
CA GLY A 25 -5.27 4.64 -6.93
C GLY A 25 -6.20 4.92 -5.76
N LEU A 26 -6.43 6.18 -5.35
CA LEU A 26 -7.23 6.49 -4.16
C LEU A 26 -8.69 6.05 -4.26
N SER A 27 -9.24 5.94 -5.47
CA SER A 27 -10.59 5.43 -5.73
C SER A 27 -10.70 3.90 -5.76
N LYS A 28 -9.58 3.17 -5.60
CA LYS A 28 -9.60 1.70 -5.56
C LYS A 28 -10.32 1.23 -4.30
N LYS A 29 -11.13 0.19 -4.47
CA LYS A 29 -11.83 -0.49 -3.38
C LYS A 29 -10.86 -1.31 -2.56
N VAL A 30 -11.00 -1.25 -1.24
CA VAL A 30 -10.26 -2.07 -0.30
C VAL A 30 -11.17 -3.17 0.20
N THR A 31 -10.79 -4.43 -0.04
CA THR A 31 -11.56 -5.62 0.32
C THR A 31 -11.00 -6.35 1.54
N SER A 32 -9.72 -6.14 1.85
CA SER A 32 -9.02 -6.78 2.96
C SER A 32 -7.81 -5.96 3.40
N VAL A 33 -7.31 -6.23 4.61
CA VAL A 33 -6.07 -5.67 5.15
C VAL A 33 -5.09 -6.80 5.37
N THR A 34 -3.85 -6.62 4.91
CA THR A 34 -2.79 -7.64 5.00
C THR A 34 -1.53 -7.00 5.58
N VAL A 35 -0.94 -7.65 6.58
CA VAL A 35 0.34 -7.24 7.14
C VAL A 35 1.45 -8.04 6.48
N LEU A 36 2.46 -7.36 5.93
CA LEU A 36 3.66 -8.01 5.39
C LEU A 36 4.82 -7.83 6.35
N ASP A 37 5.28 -8.95 6.90
CA ASP A 37 6.45 -9.08 7.77
C ASP A 37 7.63 -9.79 7.10
N SER A 38 7.37 -10.54 6.03
CA SER A 38 8.39 -11.25 5.23
C SER A 38 8.59 -10.60 3.84
N PRO A 39 9.84 -10.50 3.33
CA PRO A 39 10.13 -10.00 1.99
C PRO A 39 9.37 -10.76 0.90
N ASP A 40 9.12 -12.06 1.09
CA ASP A 40 8.50 -12.92 0.09
C ASP A 40 6.97 -12.88 0.14
N ALA A 41 6.37 -12.21 1.13
CA ALA A 41 4.93 -12.23 1.33
C ALA A 41 4.15 -11.51 0.21
N HIS A 42 4.83 -10.61 -0.54
CA HIS A 42 4.24 -9.90 -1.68
C HIS A 42 3.75 -10.83 -2.80
N GLN A 43 4.34 -12.03 -2.95
CA GLN A 43 3.97 -13.00 -3.98
C GLN A 43 2.56 -13.61 -3.75
N TYR A 44 2.03 -13.47 -2.54
CA TYR A 44 0.73 -14.02 -2.16
C TYR A 44 -0.40 -12.99 -2.22
N LEU A 45 -0.09 -11.74 -2.59
CA LEU A 45 -1.10 -10.68 -2.74
C LEU A 45 -2.03 -11.01 -3.92
N ARG A 46 -3.34 -10.91 -3.66
CA ARG A 46 -4.40 -11.20 -4.64
C ARG A 46 -5.00 -9.93 -5.25
N GLY A 47 -4.65 -8.77 -4.69
CA GLY A 47 -5.20 -7.48 -5.11
C GLY A 47 -6.44 -7.08 -4.33
N GLY A 48 -6.71 -5.77 -4.28
CA GLY A 48 -7.76 -5.20 -3.42
C GLY A 48 -7.36 -5.09 -1.94
N GLU A 49 -6.15 -5.50 -1.59
CA GLU A 49 -5.61 -5.45 -0.23
C GLU A 49 -5.01 -4.07 0.10
N LEU A 50 -5.31 -3.56 1.30
CA LEU A 50 -4.49 -2.54 1.95
C LEU A 50 -3.35 -3.24 2.68
N VAL A 51 -2.13 -3.03 2.19
CA VAL A 51 -0.92 -3.62 2.76
C VAL A 51 -0.34 -2.69 3.83
N ILE A 52 -0.06 -3.25 5.01
CA ILE A 52 0.67 -2.58 6.09
C ILE A 52 2.02 -3.29 6.26
N THR A 53 3.11 -2.53 6.20
CA THR A 53 4.46 -3.06 6.38
C THR A 53 5.36 -2.00 6.99
N THR A 54 6.42 -2.43 7.66
CA THR A 54 7.50 -1.55 8.14
C THR A 54 8.50 -1.21 7.04
N ALA A 55 8.40 -1.88 5.88
CA ALA A 55 9.36 -1.80 4.79
C ALA A 55 10.80 -2.15 5.23
N TYR A 56 10.97 -2.92 6.32
CA TYR A 56 12.29 -3.30 6.83
C TYR A 56 13.13 -4.05 5.80
N SER A 57 12.49 -4.92 5.01
CA SER A 57 13.16 -5.69 3.96
C SER A 57 13.83 -4.85 2.87
N ILE A 58 13.49 -3.55 2.78
CA ILE A 58 14.02 -2.62 1.76
C ILE A 58 14.71 -1.41 2.41
N LEU A 59 14.99 -1.45 3.71
CA LEU A 59 15.48 -0.29 4.48
C LEU A 59 16.79 0.30 3.93
N ASP A 60 17.69 -0.56 3.44
CA ASP A 60 19.01 -0.17 2.94
C ASP A 60 19.13 -0.29 1.40
N ASP A 61 18.00 -0.36 0.70
CA ASP A 61 17.95 -0.52 -0.77
C ASP A 61 17.17 0.65 -1.40
N GLU A 62 17.87 1.73 -1.72
CA GLU A 62 17.30 2.95 -2.31
C GLU A 62 16.63 2.70 -3.67
N ASP A 63 17.18 1.76 -4.45
CA ASP A 63 16.63 1.39 -5.75
C ASP A 63 15.28 0.70 -5.56
N MET A 64 15.19 -0.23 -4.61
CA MET A 64 13.95 -0.93 -4.29
C MET A 64 12.91 0.02 -3.67
N GLN A 65 13.31 0.93 -2.78
CA GLN A 65 12.43 1.98 -2.24
C GLN A 65 11.85 2.86 -3.34
N SER A 66 12.69 3.31 -4.27
CA SER A 66 12.26 4.10 -5.42
C SER A 66 11.26 3.31 -6.27
N ARG A 67 11.54 2.03 -6.55
CA ARG A 67 10.61 1.16 -7.29
C ARG A 67 9.27 0.96 -6.59
N PHE A 68 9.23 0.92 -5.26
CA PHE A 68 7.99 0.87 -4.49
C PHE A 68 7.14 2.13 -4.68
N LEU A 69 7.76 3.31 -4.70
CA LEU A 69 7.06 4.58 -4.93
C LEU A 69 6.61 4.75 -6.39
N TYR A 70 7.42 4.30 -7.34
CA TYR A 70 7.12 4.40 -8.77
C TYR A 70 6.36 3.17 -9.31
N PHE A 71 5.88 2.27 -8.44
CA PHE A 71 5.22 1.05 -8.87
C PHE A 71 3.94 1.38 -9.65
N LYS A 72 4.06 1.36 -10.98
CA LYS A 72 2.94 1.51 -11.90
C LYS A 72 2.15 0.20 -11.79
N SER A 73 0.97 0.28 -11.18
CA SER A 73 -0.03 -0.81 -11.14
C SER A 73 0.01 -1.60 -12.45
N ILE A 74 0.63 -2.78 -12.41
CA ILE A 74 0.65 -3.70 -13.53
C ILE A 74 -0.71 -4.37 -13.50
N ARG A 75 -1.64 -3.78 -14.25
CA ARG A 75 -2.97 -4.29 -14.62
C ARG A 75 -3.91 -4.66 -13.47
#